data_AF-A0A2W0FZG8-F1
#
_entry.id   AF-A0A2W0FZG8-F1
#
_cell.length_a   1.000
_cell.length_b   1.000
_cell.length_c   1.000
_cell.angle_alpha   90.00
_cell.angle_beta   90.00
_cell.angle_gamma   90.00
#
_symmetry.space_group_name_H-M   'P 1'
#
loop_
_entity.id
_entity.type
_entity.pdbx_description
1 polymer ?
#
loop_
_entity_poly.entity_id
_entity_poly.type
_entity_poly.pdbx_seq_one_letter_code
_entity_poly.pdbx_strand_id
1 'polypeptide(L)'
;MIIKNAICISLSLLMTGCINFTSPARSSKLQASSSYWFDYDASRRGAFLVPDGTKIKICAEPPPDVALSLVSKLEADVKKDGIGEASGKTEFNTTVVKLVERTQMTMLLRESLYRLCEQSLGQDFTPAEILKAYEDTVKTAADIAKADLIKAQESLVKSETVQTLVKQGKSPVEIQEFLKHK
;
A
#
# COMPACT_ATOMS: atom_id res chain seq x y z
N MET A 1 -34.23 -38.36 25.28
CA MET A 1 -33.65 -37.74 24.06
C MET A 1 -32.93 -36.42 24.34
N ILE A 2 -33.42 -35.58 25.26
CA ILE A 2 -32.88 -34.24 25.57
C ILE A 2 -31.45 -34.27 26.17
N ILE A 3 -31.16 -35.24 27.06
CA ILE A 3 -29.84 -35.36 27.72
C ILE A 3 -28.72 -35.70 26.73
N LYS A 4 -29.01 -36.53 25.70
CA LYS A 4 -28.04 -36.92 24.68
C LYS A 4 -27.64 -35.73 23.80
N ASN A 5 -28.58 -34.83 23.50
CA ASN A 5 -28.34 -33.63 22.70
C ASN A 5 -27.57 -32.55 23.50
N ALA A 6 -27.83 -32.42 24.80
CA ALA A 6 -27.10 -31.50 25.68
C ALA A 6 -25.61 -31.86 25.81
N ILE A 7 -25.29 -33.17 25.88
CA ILE A 7 -23.91 -33.67 25.94
C ILE A 7 -23.17 -33.39 24.62
N CYS A 8 -23.83 -33.58 23.46
CA CYS A 8 -23.20 -33.26 22.17
C CYS A 8 -22.92 -31.76 21.98
N ILE A 9 -23.81 -30.88 22.44
CA ILE A 9 -23.61 -29.42 22.32
C ILE A 9 -22.45 -28.96 23.22
N SER A 10 -22.39 -29.46 24.46
CA SER A 10 -21.29 -29.20 25.40
C SER A 10 -19.93 -29.63 24.83
N LEU A 11 -19.87 -30.79 24.16
CA LEU A 11 -18.62 -31.31 23.60
C LEU A 11 -18.15 -30.50 22.38
N SER A 12 -19.08 -29.99 21.56
CA SER A 12 -18.78 -29.12 20.42
C SER A 12 -18.23 -27.75 20.84
N LEU A 13 -18.72 -27.18 21.95
CA LEU A 13 -18.23 -25.90 22.48
C LEU A 13 -16.78 -26.00 23.00
N LEU A 14 -16.40 -27.14 23.60
CA LEU A 14 -15.05 -27.35 24.13
C LEU A 14 -13.98 -27.49 23.04
N MET A 15 -14.34 -27.90 21.82
CA MET A 15 -13.37 -28.14 20.74
C MET A 15 -13.07 -26.89 19.88
N THR A 16 -13.76 -25.77 20.08
CA THR A 16 -13.54 -24.53 19.29
C THR A 16 -12.58 -23.53 19.95
N GLY A 17 -12.19 -23.76 21.20
CA GLY A 17 -11.40 -22.80 22.00
C GLY A 17 -9.91 -22.69 21.67
N CYS A 18 -9.32 -23.66 20.96
CA CYS A 18 -7.86 -23.71 20.77
C CYS A 18 -7.34 -22.96 19.55
N ILE A 19 -8.21 -22.52 18.62
CA ILE A 19 -7.76 -21.89 17.37
C ILE A 19 -7.26 -20.45 17.57
N ASN A 20 -7.71 -19.77 18.64
CA ASN A 20 -7.38 -18.37 18.93
C ASN A 20 -6.17 -18.18 19.87
N PHE A 21 -5.56 -19.25 20.39
CA PHE A 21 -4.41 -19.16 21.32
C PHE A 21 -3.05 -19.36 20.64
N THR A 22 -3.00 -19.48 19.31
CA THR A 22 -1.72 -19.45 18.60
C THR A 22 -1.27 -18.01 18.42
N SER A 23 -0.05 -17.70 18.86
CA SER A 23 0.57 -16.39 18.63
C SER A 23 0.50 -16.07 17.13
N PRO A 24 -0.01 -14.90 16.72
CA PRO A 24 0.00 -14.49 15.32
C PRO A 24 1.45 -14.36 14.80
N ALA A 25 2.41 -14.11 15.70
CA ALA A 25 3.83 -14.14 15.40
C ALA A 25 4.37 -15.58 15.48
N ARG A 26 4.83 -16.12 14.36
CA ARG A 26 5.58 -17.40 14.28
C ARG A 26 7.01 -17.12 13.85
N SER A 27 7.99 -17.75 14.48
CA SER A 27 9.39 -17.65 14.08
C SER A 27 9.83 -18.92 13.36
N SER A 28 10.40 -18.78 12.17
CA SER A 28 11.08 -19.87 11.47
C SER A 28 12.58 -19.56 11.39
N LYS A 29 13.41 -20.54 11.72
CA LYS A 29 14.87 -20.40 11.59
C LYS A 29 15.27 -20.70 10.16
N LEU A 30 16.05 -19.82 9.55
CA LEU A 30 16.54 -19.98 8.18
C LEU A 30 17.74 -20.94 8.19
N GLN A 31 17.63 -22.08 7.50
CA GLN A 31 18.60 -23.18 7.62
C GLN A 31 20.06 -22.80 7.29
N ALA A 32 20.28 -21.76 6.49
CA ALA A 32 21.61 -21.32 6.07
C ALA A 32 22.32 -20.39 7.08
N SER A 33 21.65 -19.89 8.12
CA SER A 33 22.25 -18.95 9.08
C SER A 33 21.58 -19.01 10.46
N SER A 34 22.13 -18.31 11.46
CA SER A 34 21.46 -18.09 12.75
C SER A 34 20.30 -17.09 12.67
N SER A 35 19.87 -16.73 11.45
CA SER A 35 18.83 -15.75 11.20
C SER A 35 17.44 -16.36 11.35
N TYR A 36 16.49 -15.52 11.76
CA TYR A 36 15.10 -15.87 11.99
C TYR A 36 14.21 -15.03 11.10
N TRP A 37 13.17 -15.66 10.56
CA TRP A 37 12.06 -14.99 9.92
C TRP A 37 10.84 -15.05 10.83
N PHE A 38 10.27 -13.87 11.15
CA PHE A 38 9.07 -13.75 11.96
C PHE A 38 7.88 -13.45 11.05
N ASP A 39 6.96 -14.39 10.93
CA ASP A 39 5.68 -14.24 10.23
C ASP A 39 4.62 -13.71 11.19
N TYR A 40 3.90 -12.63 10.85
CA TYR A 40 2.90 -12.00 11.73
C TYR A 40 1.43 -12.35 11.36
N ASP A 41 1.20 -13.46 10.65
CA ASP A 41 -0.02 -13.91 9.93
C ASP A 41 -0.07 -13.48 8.45
N ALA A 42 -0.84 -14.19 7.60
CA ALA A 42 -0.98 -13.92 6.15
C ALA A 42 -1.47 -12.49 5.82
N SER A 43 -2.08 -11.77 6.77
CA SER A 43 -2.44 -10.36 6.65
C SER A 43 -1.33 -9.39 7.06
N ARG A 44 -0.22 -9.88 7.62
CA ARG A 44 0.87 -9.09 8.19
C ARG A 44 2.22 -9.62 7.73
N ARG A 45 2.85 -8.81 6.90
CA ARG A 45 4.21 -8.97 6.39
C ARG A 45 5.22 -9.24 7.51
N GLY A 46 6.31 -9.96 7.23
CA GLY A 46 7.19 -10.52 8.26
C GLY A 46 8.35 -9.60 8.69
N ALA A 47 9.24 -10.11 9.54
CA ALA A 47 10.50 -9.43 9.87
C ALA A 47 11.68 -10.40 9.81
N PHE A 48 12.77 -9.93 9.21
CA PHE A 48 14.05 -10.60 9.17
C PHE A 48 14.88 -10.19 10.39
N LEU A 49 15.41 -11.17 11.11
CA LEU A 49 16.19 -10.97 12.32
C LEU A 49 17.52 -11.70 12.20
N VAL A 50 18.61 -10.94 12.24
CA VAL A 50 19.99 -11.45 12.12
C VAL A 50 20.74 -11.19 13.42
N PRO A 51 21.09 -12.23 14.17
CA PRO A 51 22.02 -12.09 15.30
C PRO A 51 23.41 -11.70 14.79
N ASP A 52 23.97 -10.64 15.35
CA ASP A 52 25.33 -10.13 15.08
C ASP A 52 26.08 -10.00 16.42
N GLY A 53 26.64 -11.11 16.88
CA GLY A 53 27.28 -11.21 18.19
C GLY A 53 26.29 -10.92 19.34
N THR A 54 26.49 -9.81 20.04
CA THR A 54 25.58 -9.33 21.12
C THR A 54 24.47 -8.41 20.63
N LYS A 55 24.51 -8.00 19.35
CA LYS A 55 23.52 -7.12 18.74
C LYS A 55 22.58 -7.95 17.87
N ILE A 56 21.38 -7.42 17.66
CA ILE A 56 20.40 -8.01 16.76
C ILE A 56 20.08 -6.95 15.72
N LYS A 57 20.27 -7.29 14.44
CA LYS A 57 19.84 -6.46 13.32
C LYS A 57 18.47 -6.95 12.84
N ILE A 58 17.56 -6.01 12.59
CA ILE A 58 16.16 -6.32 12.26
C ILE A 58 15.74 -5.50 11.05
N CYS A 59 15.13 -6.16 10.06
CA CYS A 59 14.43 -5.52 8.97
C CYS A 59 12.98 -5.98 8.97
N ALA A 60 12.05 -5.07 9.26
CA ALA A 60 10.63 -5.34 9.24
C ALA A 60 10.04 -4.99 7.89
N GLU A 61 9.35 -5.94 7.28
CA GLU A 61 8.69 -5.76 6.01
C GLU A 61 7.49 -4.80 6.18
N PRO A 62 7.27 -3.84 5.26
CA PRO A 62 6.17 -2.90 5.36
C PRO A 62 4.81 -3.62 5.32
N PRO A 63 3.80 -3.23 6.13
CA PRO A 63 2.49 -3.88 6.13
C PRO A 63 1.78 -3.71 4.78
N PRO A 64 0.83 -4.61 4.44
CA PRO A 64 0.07 -4.47 3.20
C PRO A 64 -0.71 -3.15 3.19
N ASP A 65 -0.82 -2.53 2.02
CA ASP A 65 -1.57 -1.30 1.89
C ASP A 65 -3.07 -1.53 2.15
N VAL A 66 -3.61 -0.81 3.12
CA VAL A 66 -5.02 -0.86 3.50
C VAL A 66 -5.89 0.05 2.63
N ALA A 67 -5.31 0.99 1.89
CA ALA A 67 -6.07 1.97 1.11
C ALA A 67 -6.87 1.31 -0.02
N LEU A 68 -6.29 0.35 -0.74
CA LEU A 68 -7.02 -0.42 -1.76
C LEU A 68 -8.23 -1.18 -1.19
N SER A 69 -8.06 -1.80 -0.01
CA SER A 69 -9.14 -2.54 0.65
C SER A 69 -10.28 -1.63 1.13
N LEU A 70 -9.95 -0.38 1.51
CA LEU A 70 -10.90 0.64 1.92
C LEU A 70 -11.67 1.18 0.71
N VAL A 71 -10.98 1.43 -0.40
CA VAL A 71 -11.60 1.86 -1.67
C VAL A 71 -12.60 0.82 -2.16
N SER A 72 -12.26 -0.47 -2.16
CA SER A 72 -13.19 -1.52 -2.59
C SER A 72 -14.45 -1.61 -1.70
N LYS A 73 -14.32 -1.31 -0.40
CA LYS A 73 -15.47 -1.25 0.53
C LYS A 73 -16.34 -0.02 0.26
N LEU A 74 -15.71 1.15 0.08
CA LEU A 74 -16.41 2.39 -0.28
C LEU A 74 -17.16 2.26 -1.61
N GLU A 75 -16.57 1.61 -2.62
CA GLU A 75 -17.26 1.31 -3.89
C GLU A 75 -18.51 0.44 -3.70
N ALA A 76 -18.43 -0.56 -2.82
CA ALA A 76 -19.56 -1.44 -2.52
C ALA A 76 -20.69 -0.68 -1.81
N ASP A 77 -20.34 0.23 -0.90
CA ASP A 77 -21.31 1.06 -0.18
C ASP A 77 -21.98 2.10 -1.10
N VAL A 78 -21.22 2.75 -1.99
CA VAL A 78 -21.77 3.71 -2.97
C VAL A 78 -22.73 3.04 -3.96
N LYS A 79 -22.46 1.79 -4.38
CA LYS A 79 -23.38 1.00 -5.22
C LYS A 79 -24.68 0.63 -4.50
N LYS A 80 -24.67 0.58 -3.16
CA LYS A 80 -25.81 0.20 -2.34
C LYS A 80 -26.76 1.36 -2.05
N ASP A 81 -26.24 2.59 -1.95
CA ASP A 81 -27.02 3.77 -1.55
C ASP A 81 -27.61 4.60 -2.70
N GLY A 82 -27.38 4.23 -3.97
CA GLY A 82 -28.12 4.81 -5.11
C GLY A 82 -27.96 6.33 -5.34
N ILE A 83 -26.92 6.94 -4.76
CA ILE A 83 -26.70 8.39 -4.79
C ILE A 83 -26.28 8.82 -6.21
N GLY A 84 -27.13 9.65 -6.86
CA GLY A 84 -26.83 10.55 -7.99
C GLY A 84 -25.77 10.08 -8.97
N GLU A 85 -26.15 9.22 -9.92
CA GLU A 85 -25.25 8.38 -10.71
C GLU A 85 -24.20 9.08 -11.60
N ALA A 86 -24.25 10.39 -11.77
CA ALA A 86 -23.35 11.11 -12.68
C ALA A 86 -22.26 11.91 -11.95
N SER A 87 -22.64 12.82 -11.03
CA SER A 87 -21.66 13.71 -10.37
C SER A 87 -20.87 12.99 -9.27
N GLY A 88 -21.55 12.18 -8.44
CA GLY A 88 -20.91 11.43 -7.35
C GLY A 88 -19.93 10.36 -7.84
N LYS A 89 -20.26 9.66 -8.94
CA LYS A 89 -19.37 8.65 -9.54
C LYS A 89 -18.09 9.29 -10.11
N THR A 90 -18.17 10.47 -10.72
CA THR A 90 -16.99 11.16 -11.28
C THR A 90 -16.06 11.70 -10.18
N GLU A 91 -16.60 12.31 -9.12
CA GLU A 91 -15.81 12.81 -7.99
C GLU A 91 -15.17 11.66 -7.19
N PHE A 92 -15.93 10.57 -7.00
CA PHE A 92 -15.43 9.34 -6.39
C PHE A 92 -14.29 8.72 -7.21
N ASN A 93 -14.47 8.52 -8.53
CA ASN A 93 -13.44 7.95 -9.39
C ASN A 93 -12.16 8.81 -9.38
N THR A 94 -12.30 10.14 -9.40
CA THR A 94 -11.15 11.06 -9.33
C THR A 94 -10.41 10.93 -7.99
N THR A 95 -11.15 10.79 -6.89
CA THR A 95 -10.60 10.61 -5.55
C THR A 95 -9.91 9.25 -5.41
N VAL A 96 -10.50 8.19 -5.95
CA VAL A 96 -9.92 6.84 -6.00
C VAL A 96 -8.64 6.82 -6.81
N VAL A 97 -8.60 7.44 -7.99
CA VAL A 97 -7.37 7.53 -8.80
C VAL A 97 -6.26 8.24 -8.03
N LYS A 98 -6.55 9.39 -7.40
CA LYS A 98 -5.57 10.10 -6.56
C LYS A 98 -5.10 9.29 -5.34
N LEU A 99 -6.00 8.51 -4.74
CA LEU A 99 -5.67 7.60 -3.64
C LEU A 99 -4.75 6.47 -4.11
N VAL A 100 -5.06 5.85 -5.25
CA VAL A 100 -4.25 4.79 -5.86
C VAL A 100 -2.85 5.32 -6.21
N GLU A 101 -2.74 6.50 -6.81
CA GLU A 101 -1.44 7.11 -7.15
C GLU A 101 -0.57 7.34 -5.90
N ARG A 102 -1.14 7.95 -4.85
CA ARG A 102 -0.45 8.16 -3.56
C ARG A 102 -0.04 6.84 -2.91
N THR A 103 -0.89 5.83 -3.05
CA THR A 103 -0.64 4.48 -2.53
C THR A 103 0.56 3.85 -3.21
N GLN A 104 0.62 3.90 -4.55
CA GLN A 104 1.74 3.31 -5.30
C GLN A 104 3.08 3.95 -4.91
N MET A 105 3.12 5.28 -4.77
CA MET A 105 4.34 5.99 -4.36
C MET A 105 4.77 5.66 -2.92
N THR A 106 3.81 5.56 -2.01
CA THR A 106 4.07 5.16 -0.62
C THR A 106 4.59 3.73 -0.56
N MET A 107 4.05 2.84 -1.38
CA MET A 107 4.50 1.44 -1.49
C MET A 107 5.91 1.34 -2.08
N LEU A 108 6.20 2.09 -3.15
CA LEU A 108 7.53 2.15 -3.74
C LEU A 108 8.59 2.59 -2.72
N LEU A 109 8.32 3.66 -1.96
CA LEU A 109 9.24 4.16 -0.95
C LEU A 109 9.44 3.12 0.18
N ARG A 110 8.35 2.54 0.69
CA ARG A 110 8.40 1.52 1.74
C ARG A 110 9.20 0.29 1.31
N GLU A 111 8.97 -0.20 0.11
CA GLU A 111 9.71 -1.35 -0.44
C GLU A 111 11.18 -0.99 -0.66
N SER A 112 11.47 0.20 -1.20
CA SER A 112 12.86 0.65 -1.43
C SER A 112 13.66 0.73 -0.13
N LEU A 113 13.07 1.28 0.92
CA LEU A 113 13.69 1.35 2.25
C LEU A 113 13.86 -0.03 2.89
N TYR A 114 12.90 -0.93 2.68
CA TYR A 114 13.02 -2.31 3.13
C TYR A 114 14.18 -3.04 2.42
N ARG A 115 14.32 -2.89 1.10
CA ARG A 115 15.46 -3.44 0.34
C ARG A 115 16.80 -2.86 0.77
N LEU A 116 16.85 -1.57 1.08
CA LEU A 116 18.07 -0.96 1.65
C LEU A 116 18.42 -1.57 3.00
N CYS A 117 17.43 -1.86 3.84
CA CYS A 117 17.62 -2.57 5.10
C CYS A 117 18.19 -3.97 4.85
N GLU A 118 17.59 -4.76 3.95
CA GLU A 118 18.09 -6.10 3.60
C GLU A 118 19.54 -6.07 3.09
N GLN A 119 19.89 -5.09 2.25
CA GLN A 119 21.25 -4.88 1.78
C GLN A 119 22.22 -4.59 2.94
N SER A 120 21.81 -3.76 3.91
CA SER A 120 22.62 -3.46 5.11
C SER A 120 22.86 -4.67 6.04
N LEU A 121 22.02 -5.72 5.94
CA LEU A 121 22.20 -6.95 6.71
C LEU A 121 23.23 -7.90 6.09
N GLY A 122 23.33 -7.91 4.75
CA GLY A 122 24.11 -8.91 4.01
C GLY A 122 25.48 -8.43 3.51
N GLN A 123 25.80 -7.15 3.64
CA GLN A 123 27.03 -6.54 3.11
C GLN A 123 27.68 -5.64 4.16
N ASP A 124 29.00 -5.50 4.08
CA ASP A 124 29.78 -4.58 4.91
C ASP A 124 29.70 -3.16 4.34
N PHE A 125 28.50 -2.58 4.36
CA PHE A 125 28.35 -1.16 4.06
C PHE A 125 28.89 -0.32 5.20
N THR A 126 29.64 0.72 4.85
CA THR A 126 30.00 1.76 5.81
C THR A 126 28.75 2.56 6.21
N PRO A 127 28.70 3.13 7.42
CA PRO A 127 27.59 3.99 7.83
C PRO A 127 27.31 5.16 6.86
N ALA A 128 28.36 5.66 6.20
CA ALA A 128 28.26 6.74 5.22
C ALA A 128 27.56 6.29 3.93
N GLU A 129 27.82 5.07 3.46
CA GLU A 129 27.16 4.51 2.26
C GLU A 129 25.67 4.25 2.51
N ILE A 130 25.32 3.74 3.70
CA ILE A 130 23.92 3.53 4.09
C ILE A 130 23.18 4.87 4.16
N LEU A 131 23.78 5.87 4.81
CA LEU A 131 23.19 7.20 4.92
C LEU A 131 22.99 7.82 3.54
N LYS A 132 23.98 7.73 2.66
CA LYS A 132 23.87 8.23 1.29
C LYS A 132 22.76 7.54 0.50
N ALA A 133 22.69 6.21 0.55
CA ALA A 133 21.64 5.46 -0.15
C ALA A 133 20.23 5.79 0.40
N TYR A 134 20.12 6.03 1.71
CA TYR A 134 18.89 6.53 2.34
C TYR A 134 18.52 7.93 1.82
N GLU A 135 19.46 8.87 1.83
CA GLU A 135 19.25 10.24 1.33
C GLU A 135 18.86 10.25 -0.15
N ASP A 136 19.53 9.46 -0.99
CA ASP A 136 19.24 9.33 -2.42
C ASP A 136 17.83 8.74 -2.66
N THR A 137 17.43 7.75 -1.85
CA THR A 137 16.07 7.17 -1.92
C THR A 137 15.00 8.18 -1.54
N VAL A 138 15.20 8.92 -0.44
CA VAL A 138 14.26 9.95 0.02
C VAL A 138 14.20 11.12 -0.96
N LYS A 139 15.34 11.54 -1.51
CA LYS A 139 15.42 12.59 -2.51
C LYS A 139 14.71 12.20 -3.80
N THR A 140 14.92 10.97 -4.29
CA THR A 140 14.23 10.46 -5.47
C THR A 140 12.72 10.44 -5.25
N ALA A 141 12.26 10.00 -4.08
CA ALA A 141 10.84 10.05 -3.73
C ALA A 141 10.29 11.49 -3.70
N ALA A 142 11.06 12.44 -3.16
CA ALA A 142 10.70 13.85 -3.16
C ALA A 142 10.63 14.45 -4.58
N ASP A 143 11.55 14.06 -5.47
CA ASP A 143 11.59 14.54 -6.84
C ASP A 143 10.45 13.94 -7.69
N ILE A 144 10.08 12.66 -7.46
CA ILE A 144 8.87 12.09 -8.05
C ILE A 144 7.62 12.82 -7.53
N ALA A 145 7.52 13.08 -6.23
CA ALA A 145 6.39 13.82 -5.67
C ALA A 145 6.26 15.23 -6.27
N LYS A 146 7.38 15.93 -6.51
CA LYS A 146 7.38 17.21 -7.23
C LYS A 146 6.94 17.06 -8.68
N ALA A 147 7.42 16.04 -9.38
CA ALA A 147 7.02 15.77 -10.75
C ALA A 147 5.51 15.48 -10.87
N ASP A 148 4.94 14.77 -9.89
CA ASP A 148 3.51 14.49 -9.82
C ASP A 148 2.69 15.77 -9.52
N LEU A 149 3.20 16.67 -8.67
CA LEU A 149 2.58 17.99 -8.47
C LEU A 149 2.55 18.81 -9.77
N ILE A 150 3.65 18.82 -10.52
CA ILE A 150 3.73 19.53 -11.81
C ILE A 150 2.74 18.93 -12.80
N LYS A 151 2.70 17.59 -12.96
CA LYS A 151 1.73 16.90 -13.83
C LYS A 151 0.28 17.16 -13.41
N ALA A 152 0.00 17.17 -12.10
CA ALA A 152 -1.32 17.49 -11.59
C ALA A 152 -1.72 18.93 -11.96
N GLN A 153 -0.81 19.88 -11.81
CA GLN A 153 -1.07 21.27 -12.16
C GLN A 153 -1.22 21.48 -13.68
N GLU A 154 -0.42 20.79 -14.50
CA GLU A 154 -0.59 20.76 -15.95
C GLU A 154 -1.95 20.17 -16.36
N SER A 155 -2.41 19.12 -15.68
CA SER A 155 -3.71 18.50 -15.96
C SER A 155 -4.88 19.45 -15.62
N LEU A 156 -4.75 20.26 -14.56
CA LEU A 156 -5.71 21.29 -14.19
C LEU A 156 -5.76 22.41 -15.24
N VAL A 157 -4.60 22.93 -15.64
CA VAL A 157 -4.51 23.96 -16.69
C VAL A 157 -5.06 23.46 -18.03
N LYS A 158 -4.78 22.20 -18.39
CA LYS A 158 -5.35 21.57 -19.59
C LYS A 158 -6.87 21.44 -19.46
N SER A 159 -7.40 21.04 -18.31
CA SER A 159 -8.84 20.95 -18.05
C SER A 159 -9.56 22.31 -18.14
N GLU A 160 -8.99 23.36 -17.54
CA GLU A 160 -9.50 24.74 -17.61
C GLU A 160 -9.44 25.29 -19.04
N THR A 161 -8.36 24.99 -19.77
CA THR A 161 -8.22 25.36 -21.19
C THR A 161 -9.29 24.67 -22.03
N VAL A 162 -9.52 23.37 -21.83
CA VAL A 162 -10.58 22.61 -22.52
C VAL A 162 -11.95 23.21 -22.20
N GLN A 163 -12.26 23.51 -20.93
CA GLN A 163 -13.53 24.14 -20.55
C GLN A 163 -13.73 25.50 -21.23
N THR A 164 -12.67 26.28 -21.38
CA THR A 164 -12.71 27.57 -22.06
C THR A 164 -12.96 27.42 -23.56
N LEU A 165 -12.28 26.46 -24.21
CA LEU A 165 -12.46 26.18 -25.65
C LEU A 165 -13.86 25.59 -25.95
N VAL A 166 -14.41 24.77 -25.05
CA VAL A 166 -15.79 24.28 -25.14
C VAL A 166 -16.80 25.43 -25.03
N LYS A 167 -16.60 26.38 -24.09
CA LYS A 167 -17.44 27.59 -23.98
C LYS A 167 -17.34 28.49 -25.22
N GLN A 168 -16.23 28.44 -25.94
CA GLN A 168 -16.04 29.13 -27.22
C GLN A 168 -16.64 28.37 -28.42
N GLY A 169 -17.29 27.22 -28.20
CA GLY A 169 -17.96 26.45 -29.24
C GLY A 169 -17.03 25.66 -30.16
N LYS A 170 -15.76 25.46 -29.80
CA LYS A 170 -14.83 24.64 -30.59
C LYS A 170 -15.18 23.16 -30.51
N SER A 171 -15.01 22.47 -31.64
CA SER A 171 -15.26 21.04 -31.73
C SER A 171 -14.19 20.22 -30.99
N PRO A 172 -14.50 18.98 -30.56
CA PRO A 172 -13.55 18.11 -29.86
C PRO A 172 -12.25 17.84 -30.64
N VAL A 173 -12.32 17.84 -31.97
CA VAL A 173 -11.18 17.62 -32.87
C VAL A 173 -10.22 18.82 -32.83
N GLU A 174 -10.75 20.03 -32.90
CA GLU A 174 -9.97 21.27 -32.81
C GLU A 174 -9.31 21.44 -31.43
N ILE A 175 -9.97 20.98 -30.36
CA ILE A 175 -9.43 21.01 -29.00
C ILE A 175 -8.26 20.04 -28.85
N GLN A 176 -8.38 18.81 -29.38
CA GLN A 176 -7.27 17.84 -29.35
C GLN A 176 -6.06 18.32 -30.16
N GLU A 177 -6.28 18.97 -31.29
CA GLU A 177 -5.22 19.52 -32.12
C GLU A 177 -4.51 20.69 -31.43
N PHE A 178 -5.28 21.56 -30.74
CA PHE A 178 -4.73 22.65 -29.93
C PHE A 178 -3.90 22.17 -28.73
N LEU A 179 -4.28 21.04 -28.12
CA LEU A 179 -3.54 20.43 -27.00
C LEU A 179 -2.30 19.64 -27.42
N LYS A 180 -2.19 19.21 -28.69
CA LYS A 180 -1.00 18.52 -29.21
C LYS A 180 0.15 19.48 -29.59
N HIS A 181 -0.17 20.75 -29.85
CA HIS A 181 0.79 21.77 -30.24
C HIS A 181 1.28 22.67 -29.08
N LYS A 182 0.97 22.31 -27.84
CA LYS A 182 1.33 23.03 -26.60
C LYS A 182 2.00 22.09 -25.61
#